data_AF-A0A644XVD2-F1
#
_entry.id   AF-A0A644XVD2-F1
#
_cell.length_a   1.000
_cell.length_b   1.000
_cell.length_c   1.000
_cell.angle_alpha   90.00
_cell.angle_beta   90.00
_cell.angle_gamma   90.00
#
_symmetry.space_group_name_H-M   'P 1'
#
loop_
_entity.id
_entity.type
_entity.pdbx_description
1 polymer ?
#
loop_
_entity_poly.entity_id
_entity_poly.type
_entity_poly.pdbx_seq_one_letter_code
_entity_poly.pdbx_strand_id
1 'polypeptide(L)'
;MNKELQNFENQIKRKHSFGFPPKYSETFTVKLKPRTFIEIAINAIEKLGWTLVFRDEMQIEAKKERDFGGASEKITLTIDHIGNVVVKSVTLGSEIWDFGKNSKRVKLFIFAFNQELDELDAVKITELEKDIEKKDNWEDYVIPETLPEPKRYKSPSIIYPLAGTVILSLLLSYIIAALSISGAYLMILFEVGVGFIFGLAINYFLRLGNFTDFNKLKFVLGLGVVLTYSLNQYFQFRLILSQNNYESIGFIEFLKIRVEQGLTINSINTGVVGLIISWIVQLGLSYFIGYVKVLSGVLKYSVERVPQEVIEFALFHFNKGKNEIAVKHELSKMGWKDPMHQEFVMEAIGGIKGGIELSRME
;
A
#
# COMPACT_ATOMS: atom_id res chain seq x y z
N MET A 1 -5.85 5.83 23.58
CA MET A 1 -5.57 7.25 23.89
C MET A 1 -5.84 7.52 25.37
N ASN A 2 -4.96 8.27 26.04
CA ASN A 2 -5.07 8.61 27.47
C ASN A 2 -6.27 9.56 27.76
N LYS A 3 -6.79 9.55 28.99
CA LYS A 3 -7.92 10.39 29.44
C LYS A 3 -7.65 11.89 29.32
N GLU A 4 -6.42 12.33 29.57
CA GLU A 4 -6.03 13.74 29.43
C GLU A 4 -6.12 14.23 27.98
N LEU A 5 -5.60 13.43 27.04
CA LEU A 5 -5.70 13.71 25.60
C LEU A 5 -7.16 13.76 25.13
N GLN A 6 -8.02 12.88 25.66
CA GLN A 6 -9.47 12.90 25.38
C GLN A 6 -10.14 14.16 25.92
N ASN A 7 -9.79 14.58 27.13
CA ASN A 7 -10.33 15.79 27.75
C ASN A 7 -9.91 17.05 26.99
N PHE A 8 -8.62 17.16 26.63
CA PHE A 8 -8.13 18.26 25.82
C PHE A 8 -8.79 18.27 24.44
N GLU A 9 -8.89 17.10 23.78
CA GLU A 9 -9.55 16.97 22.49
C GLU A 9 -10.98 17.55 22.48
N ASN A 10 -11.73 17.40 23.58
CA ASN A 10 -13.09 17.93 23.73
C ASN A 10 -13.14 19.46 23.91
N GLN A 11 -12.07 20.06 24.45
CA GLN A 11 -11.96 21.50 24.70
C GLN A 11 -11.42 22.30 23.50
N ILE A 12 -10.88 21.63 22.48
CA ILE A 12 -10.30 22.30 21.31
C ILE A 12 -11.37 23.09 20.54
N LYS A 13 -11.19 24.41 20.48
CA LYS A 13 -11.95 25.29 19.58
C LYS A 13 -11.62 24.97 18.12
N ARG A 14 -12.61 24.40 17.43
CA ARG A 14 -12.55 23.98 16.03
C ARG A 14 -12.52 25.20 15.11
N LYS A 15 -11.68 25.15 14.08
CA LYS A 15 -11.67 26.07 12.95
C LYS A 15 -12.05 25.28 11.70
N HIS A 16 -13.15 25.68 11.07
CA HIS A 16 -13.61 25.08 9.83
C HIS A 16 -12.67 25.44 8.68
N SER A 17 -12.50 24.54 7.71
CA SER A 17 -11.77 24.82 6.48
C SER A 17 -12.55 24.33 5.27
N PHE A 18 -12.43 25.06 4.17
CA PHE A 18 -13.07 24.77 2.88
C PHE A 18 -11.98 24.55 1.83
N GLY A 19 -12.15 23.55 0.97
CA GLY A 19 -11.20 23.22 -0.10
C GLY A 19 -11.37 21.78 -0.59
N PHE A 20 -10.70 21.40 -1.68
CA PHE A 20 -10.75 20.03 -2.20
C PHE A 20 -9.33 19.46 -2.39
N PRO A 21 -8.81 18.65 -1.45
CA PRO A 21 -9.36 18.39 -0.11
C PRO A 21 -9.14 19.56 0.87
N PRO A 22 -9.97 19.69 1.91
CA PRO A 22 -9.82 20.71 2.94
C PRO A 22 -8.58 20.41 3.79
N LYS A 23 -7.88 21.46 4.18
CA LYS A 23 -6.59 21.40 4.88
C LYS A 23 -6.53 22.45 5.99
N TYR A 24 -5.78 22.16 7.04
CA TYR A 24 -5.44 23.12 8.09
C TYR A 24 -3.95 22.98 8.43
N SER A 25 -3.28 24.09 8.67
CA SER A 25 -1.88 24.11 9.09
C SER A 25 -1.63 25.10 10.21
N GLU A 26 -0.70 24.75 11.09
CA GLU A 26 -0.22 25.61 12.17
C GLU A 26 1.29 25.46 12.25
N THR A 27 1.97 26.55 12.57
CA THR A 27 3.43 26.57 12.70
C THR A 27 3.79 26.90 14.14
N PHE A 28 4.74 26.18 14.70
CA PHE A 28 5.33 26.48 16.01
C PHE A 28 6.84 26.27 15.95
N THR A 29 7.58 26.83 16.90
CA THR A 29 9.05 26.76 16.93
C THR A 29 9.50 25.91 18.10
N VAL A 30 10.47 25.02 17.86
CA VAL A 30 11.12 24.17 18.86
C VAL A 30 12.62 24.40 18.87
N LYS A 31 13.25 24.28 20.04
CA LYS A 31 14.72 24.34 20.19
C LYS A 31 15.30 22.93 20.18
N LEU A 32 15.03 22.16 19.13
CA LEU A 32 15.46 20.78 18.98
C LEU A 32 16.13 20.60 17.61
N LYS A 33 17.12 19.70 17.52
CA LYS A 33 17.61 19.25 16.21
C LYS A 33 16.46 18.56 15.45
N PRO A 34 16.40 18.68 14.11
CA PRO A 34 15.35 18.06 13.29
C PRO A 34 15.09 16.58 13.60
N ARG A 35 16.15 15.78 13.72
CA ARG A 35 16.05 14.35 14.07
C ARG A 35 15.46 14.09 15.45
N THR A 36 15.90 14.84 16.46
CA THR A 36 15.37 14.77 17.83
C THR A 36 13.87 15.06 17.85
N PHE A 37 13.46 16.09 17.09
CA PHE A 37 12.05 16.40 16.91
C PHE A 37 11.26 15.23 16.28
N ILE A 38 11.80 14.59 15.24
CA ILE A 38 11.14 13.48 14.56
C ILE A 38 10.89 12.31 15.52
N GLU A 39 11.87 11.91 16.33
CA GLU A 39 11.69 10.80 17.29
C GLU A 39 10.66 11.14 18.38
N ILE A 40 10.67 12.36 18.92
CA ILE A 40 9.66 12.81 19.89
C ILE A 40 8.28 12.86 19.22
N ALA A 41 8.20 13.29 17.97
CA ALA A 41 6.96 13.32 17.20
C ALA A 41 6.41 11.91 16.92
N ILE A 42 7.27 10.90 16.71
CA ILE A 42 6.84 9.49 16.59
C ILE A 42 6.16 9.03 17.87
N ASN A 43 6.77 9.27 19.04
CA ASN A 43 6.17 8.91 20.34
C ASN A 43 4.81 9.59 20.54
N ALA A 44 4.70 10.88 20.19
CA ALA A 44 3.43 11.60 20.24
C ALA A 44 2.37 11.01 19.29
N ILE A 45 2.75 10.63 18.07
CA ILE A 45 1.86 9.98 17.08
C ILE A 45 1.35 8.64 17.60
N GLU A 46 2.23 7.84 18.21
CA GLU A 46 1.88 6.54 18.80
C GLU A 46 0.92 6.70 19.99
N LYS A 47 1.16 7.65 20.90
CA LYS A 47 0.23 7.95 22.02
C LYS A 47 -1.16 8.39 21.54
N LEU A 48 -1.22 9.05 20.38
CA LEU A 48 -2.48 9.44 19.73
C LEU A 48 -3.18 8.28 19.00
N GLY A 49 -2.53 7.12 18.88
CA GLY A 49 -3.05 5.95 18.17
C GLY A 49 -3.16 6.18 16.67
N TRP A 50 -2.26 6.99 16.09
CA TRP A 50 -2.20 7.19 14.65
C TRP A 50 -1.14 6.28 14.04
N THR A 51 -1.40 5.81 12.82
CA THR A 51 -0.49 4.91 12.11
C THR A 51 0.57 5.73 11.40
N LEU A 52 1.84 5.54 11.77
CA LEU A 52 2.98 6.13 11.08
C LEU A 52 3.06 5.58 9.65
N VAL A 53 3.11 6.45 8.65
CA VAL A 53 3.18 6.03 7.23
C VAL A 53 4.46 6.46 6.52
N PHE A 54 5.12 7.51 6.99
CA PHE A 54 6.36 8.01 6.42
C PHE A 54 7.21 8.70 7.48
N ARG A 55 8.53 8.52 7.44
CA ARG A 55 9.50 9.31 8.20
C ARG A 55 10.76 9.55 7.38
N ASP A 56 11.31 10.73 7.54
CA ASP A 56 12.57 11.22 7.00
C ASP A 56 13.21 12.17 8.02
N GLU A 57 14.42 12.67 7.76
CA GLU A 57 15.20 13.56 8.63
C GLU A 57 14.46 14.83 9.05
N MET A 58 13.59 15.34 8.19
CA MET A 58 12.88 16.62 8.38
C MET A 58 11.37 16.49 8.27
N GLN A 59 10.84 15.31 7.97
CA GLN A 59 9.43 15.13 7.69
C GLN A 59 8.88 13.81 8.23
N ILE A 60 7.67 13.85 8.76
CA ILE A 60 6.93 12.68 9.19
C ILE A 60 5.48 12.80 8.73
N GLU A 61 4.92 11.69 8.23
CA GLU A 61 3.51 11.60 7.88
C GLU A 61 2.87 10.46 8.66
N ALA A 62 1.69 10.72 9.23
CA ALA A 62 0.89 9.72 9.90
C ALA A 62 -0.57 9.81 9.45
N LYS A 63 -1.27 8.68 9.49
CA LYS A 63 -2.68 8.58 9.11
C LYS A 63 -3.52 8.15 10.31
N LYS A 64 -4.70 8.76 10.44
CA LYS A 64 -5.69 8.30 11.42
C LYS A 64 -6.63 7.30 10.75
N GLU A 65 -6.66 6.08 11.25
CA GLU A 65 -7.60 5.05 10.80
C GLU A 65 -9.05 5.33 11.26
N ARG A 66 -10.01 4.88 10.45
CA ARG A 66 -11.44 4.86 10.77
C ARG A 66 -11.79 3.55 11.50
N ASP A 67 -12.84 3.60 12.30
CA ASP A 67 -13.34 2.44 13.07
C ASP A 67 -13.74 1.22 12.18
N PHE A 68 -14.01 1.44 10.89
CA PHE A 68 -14.35 0.38 9.91
C PHE A 68 -13.26 0.12 8.86
N GLY A 69 -12.02 0.58 9.11
CA GLY A 69 -10.90 0.48 8.18
C GLY A 69 -10.80 1.65 7.20
N GLY A 70 -9.58 1.93 6.73
CA GLY A 70 -9.24 3.05 5.85
C GLY A 70 -8.87 4.33 6.60
N ALA A 71 -8.01 5.16 6.01
CA ALA A 71 -7.55 6.41 6.61
C ALA A 71 -8.56 7.55 6.43
N SER A 72 -8.84 8.28 7.52
CA SER A 72 -9.74 9.44 7.52
C SER A 72 -9.01 10.73 7.19
N GLU A 73 -7.89 10.95 7.86
CA GLU A 73 -7.09 12.17 7.79
C GLU A 73 -5.61 11.81 7.75
N LYS A 74 -4.83 12.63 7.05
CA LYS A 74 -3.36 12.58 7.06
C LYS A 74 -2.82 13.79 7.79
N ILE A 75 -1.87 13.58 8.70
CA ILE A 75 -1.05 14.65 9.27
C ILE A 75 0.36 14.58 8.68
N THR A 76 0.92 15.74 8.38
CA THR A 76 2.28 15.92 7.88
C THR A 76 2.95 16.94 8.77
N LEU A 77 4.09 16.58 9.33
CA LEU A 77 4.93 17.45 10.14
C LEU A 77 6.22 17.67 9.37
N THR A 78 6.62 18.92 9.22
CA THR A 78 7.87 19.29 8.56
C THR A 78 8.63 20.25 9.45
N ILE A 79 9.87 19.94 9.78
CA ILE A 79 10.76 20.79 10.57
C ILE A 79 11.87 21.35 9.67
N ASP A 80 12.15 22.65 9.79
CA ASP A 80 13.31 23.26 9.15
C ASP A 80 14.57 23.17 10.04
N HIS A 81 15.74 23.47 9.47
CA HIS A 81 17.01 23.47 10.21
C HIS A 81 17.07 24.51 11.35
N ILE A 82 16.15 25.47 11.38
CA ILE A 82 16.09 26.57 12.35
C ILE A 82 15.15 26.20 13.52
N GLY A 83 14.39 25.12 13.40
CA GLY A 83 13.47 24.62 14.41
C GLY A 83 12.02 25.06 14.21
N ASN A 84 11.64 25.61 13.06
CA ASN A 84 10.24 25.89 12.75
C ASN A 84 9.56 24.61 12.25
N VAL A 85 8.49 24.21 12.95
CA VAL A 85 7.70 23.03 12.67
C VAL A 85 6.38 23.46 12.04
N VAL A 86 6.12 22.99 10.83
CA VAL A 86 4.83 23.11 10.15
C VAL A 86 4.04 21.83 10.34
N VAL A 87 2.92 21.94 11.05
CA VAL A 87 1.97 20.84 11.24
C VAL A 87 0.81 21.05 10.30
N LYS A 88 0.60 20.13 9.37
CA LYS A 88 -0.46 20.19 8.36
C LYS A 88 -1.33 18.96 8.45
N SER A 89 -2.65 19.15 8.55
CA SER A 89 -3.63 18.07 8.47
C SER A 89 -4.51 18.24 7.23
N VAL A 90 -4.73 17.14 6.52
CA VAL A 90 -5.50 17.07 5.26
C VAL A 90 -6.49 15.91 5.33
N THR A 91 -7.73 16.16 4.93
CA THR A 91 -8.76 15.12 4.80
C THR A 91 -8.49 14.27 3.55
N LEU A 92 -8.58 12.95 3.66
CA LEU A 92 -8.29 12.03 2.53
C LEU A 92 -9.54 11.68 1.70
N GLY A 93 -10.73 12.11 2.13
CA GLY A 93 -11.99 11.90 1.40
C GLY A 93 -12.33 13.02 0.41
N SER A 94 -13.41 12.83 -0.34
CA SER A 94 -13.98 13.82 -1.28
C SER A 94 -14.80 14.93 -0.58
N GLU A 95 -14.62 15.10 0.73
CA GLU A 95 -15.28 16.17 1.50
C GLU A 95 -14.72 17.52 1.03
N ILE A 96 -15.59 18.49 0.73
CA ILE A 96 -15.18 19.87 0.36
C ILE A 96 -15.12 20.78 1.60
N TRP A 97 -15.76 20.34 2.68
CA TRP A 97 -15.87 21.08 3.92
C TRP A 97 -15.42 20.23 5.10
N ASP A 98 -14.46 20.74 5.86
CA ASP A 98 -14.04 20.19 7.12
C ASP A 98 -14.77 20.90 8.28
N PHE A 99 -15.49 20.12 9.09
CA PHE A 99 -16.11 20.55 10.35
C PHE A 99 -15.10 20.79 11.49
N GLY A 100 -13.92 21.31 11.12
CA GLY A 100 -12.77 21.58 11.96
C GLY A 100 -12.09 20.34 12.54
N LYS A 101 -12.26 19.17 11.90
CA LYS A 101 -11.51 17.94 12.21
C LYS A 101 -10.01 18.19 12.05
N ASN A 102 -9.55 18.78 10.94
CA ASN A 102 -8.13 19.02 10.68
C ASN A 102 -7.53 19.98 11.73
N SER A 103 -8.24 21.06 12.08
CA SER A 103 -7.80 21.98 13.14
C SER A 103 -7.68 21.32 14.50
N LYS A 104 -8.59 20.38 14.80
CA LYS A 104 -8.58 19.59 16.03
C LYS A 104 -7.37 18.66 16.06
N ARG A 105 -7.05 17.99 14.95
CA ARG A 105 -5.90 17.09 14.83
C ARG A 105 -4.57 17.82 14.98
N VAL A 106 -4.41 18.95 14.31
CA VAL A 106 -3.19 19.77 14.42
C VAL A 106 -2.95 20.20 15.87
N LYS A 107 -3.96 20.76 16.53
CA LYS A 107 -3.84 21.20 17.93
C LYS A 107 -3.65 20.06 18.92
N LEU A 108 -4.31 18.93 18.68
CA LEU A 108 -4.16 17.73 19.50
C LEU A 108 -2.74 17.16 19.39
N PHE A 109 -2.17 17.15 18.17
CA PHE A 109 -0.78 16.77 17.97
C PHE A 109 0.18 17.71 18.71
N ILE A 110 0.04 19.02 18.54
CA ILE A 110 0.90 20.01 19.22
C ILE A 110 0.86 19.81 20.74
N PHE A 111 -0.33 19.57 21.29
CA PHE A 111 -0.47 19.30 22.71
C PHE A 111 0.22 18.00 23.15
N ALA A 112 -0.01 16.89 22.43
CA ALA A 112 0.65 15.62 22.73
C ALA A 112 2.17 15.70 22.61
N PHE A 113 2.68 16.40 21.59
CA PHE A 113 4.10 16.64 21.40
C PHE A 113 4.70 17.44 22.56
N ASN A 114 4.02 18.49 23.04
CA ASN A 114 4.49 19.26 24.19
C ASN A 114 4.47 18.43 25.47
N GLN A 115 3.48 17.53 25.65
CA GLN A 115 3.50 16.59 26.78
C GLN A 115 4.71 15.66 26.73
N GLU A 116 5.06 15.10 25.56
CA GLU A 116 6.28 14.30 25.41
C GLU A 116 7.53 15.12 25.72
N LEU A 117 7.56 16.37 25.25
CA LEU A 117 8.70 17.25 25.45
C LEU A 117 8.88 17.62 26.92
N ASP A 118 7.78 17.84 27.65
CA ASP A 118 7.78 18.17 29.07
C ASP A 118 8.15 16.96 29.95
N GLU A 119 7.89 15.73 29.49
CA GLU A 119 8.32 14.48 30.16
C GLU A 119 9.84 14.20 30.01
N LEU A 120 10.50 14.86 29.05
CA LEU A 120 11.90 14.69 28.71
C LEU A 120 12.79 15.77 29.34
N ASP A 121 13.54 15.41 30.37
CA ASP A 121 14.60 16.27 30.92
C ASP A 121 15.72 16.52 29.91
N ALA A 122 16.46 17.63 30.07
CA ALA A 122 17.59 17.98 29.20
C ALA A 122 18.64 16.84 29.08
N VAL A 123 18.79 16.04 30.14
CA VAL A 123 19.67 14.85 30.15
C VAL A 123 19.13 13.76 29.23
N LYS A 124 17.82 13.48 29.27
CA LYS A 124 17.16 12.48 28.41
C LYS A 124 17.14 12.92 26.96
N ILE A 125 16.96 14.22 26.69
CA ILE A 125 17.07 14.76 25.31
C ILE A 125 18.49 14.54 24.78
N THR A 126 19.52 14.78 25.60
CA THR A 126 20.92 14.57 25.21
C THR A 126 21.24 13.07 25.01
N GLU A 127 20.66 12.19 25.82
CA GLU A 127 20.78 10.74 25.66
C GLU A 127 20.07 10.25 24.39
N LEU A 128 18.87 10.76 24.12
CA LEU A 128 18.12 10.50 22.90
C LEU A 128 18.89 11.01 21.66
N GLU A 129 19.52 12.19 21.75
CA GLU A 129 20.40 12.70 20.70
C GLU A 129 21.60 11.79 20.47
N LYS A 130 22.23 11.26 21.53
CA LYS A 130 23.33 10.29 21.39
C LYS A 130 22.86 8.97 20.77
N ASP A 131 21.67 8.50 21.11
CA ASP A 131 21.12 7.26 20.56
C ASP A 131 20.70 7.43 19.09
N ILE A 132 20.17 8.60 18.72
CA ILE A 132 19.92 8.98 17.34
C ILE A 132 21.24 9.07 16.57
N GLU A 133 22.24 9.76 17.12
CA GLU A 133 23.56 9.88 16.51
C GLU A 133 24.21 8.51 16.35
N LYS A 134 24.04 7.55 17.27
CA LYS A 134 24.50 6.15 17.06
C LYS A 134 23.74 5.40 15.96
N LYS A 135 22.44 5.64 15.81
CA LYS A 135 21.61 4.99 14.77
C LYS A 135 21.91 5.54 13.38
N ASP A 136 22.14 6.84 13.27
CA ASP A 136 22.41 7.52 12.00
C ASP A 136 23.91 7.50 11.66
N ASN A 137 24.79 7.52 12.66
CA ASN A 137 26.22 7.44 12.47
C ASN A 137 26.68 5.98 12.35
N TRP A 138 26.63 5.50 11.13
CA TRP A 138 27.21 4.21 10.73
C TRP A 138 28.74 4.14 10.94
N GLU A 139 29.42 5.21 11.37
CA GLU A 139 30.84 5.15 11.73
C GLU A 139 31.14 4.15 12.85
N ASP A 140 30.22 4.00 13.80
CA ASP A 140 30.33 3.03 14.91
C ASP A 140 29.65 1.69 14.61
N TYR A 141 29.19 1.45 13.37
CA TYR A 141 28.62 0.17 12.98
C TYR A 141 29.67 -0.93 13.09
N VAL A 142 29.47 -1.81 14.09
CA VAL A 142 30.29 -3.01 14.25
C VAL A 142 29.84 -4.01 13.20
N ILE A 143 30.65 -4.16 12.16
CA ILE A 143 30.43 -5.19 11.15
C ILE A 143 30.41 -6.54 11.89
N PRO A 144 29.29 -7.29 11.84
CA PRO A 144 29.20 -8.57 12.52
C PRO A 144 30.25 -9.53 11.95
N GLU A 145 30.86 -10.34 12.80
CA GLU A 145 31.88 -11.32 12.39
C GLU A 145 31.32 -12.36 11.41
N THR A 146 30.01 -12.64 11.51
CA THR A 146 29.29 -13.53 10.59
C THR A 146 27.88 -13.02 10.34
N LEU A 147 27.37 -13.24 9.13
CA LEU A 147 25.96 -13.01 8.79
C LEU A 147 25.16 -14.30 8.94
N PRO A 148 23.85 -14.22 9.27
CA PRO A 148 22.99 -15.38 9.27
C PRO A 148 23.00 -16.03 7.88
N GLU A 149 23.02 -17.36 7.85
CA GLU A 149 23.08 -18.10 6.59
C GLU A 149 21.81 -17.86 5.75
N PRO A 150 21.95 -17.79 4.42
CA PRO A 150 20.80 -17.66 3.55
C PRO A 150 19.89 -18.89 3.66
N LYS A 151 18.59 -18.65 3.89
CA LYS A 151 17.58 -19.71 3.86
C LYS A 151 17.59 -20.37 2.48
N ARG A 152 17.45 -21.70 2.45
CA ARG A 152 17.39 -22.45 1.19
C ARG A 152 16.05 -22.21 0.50
N TYR A 153 16.07 -21.41 -0.57
CA TYR A 153 14.90 -21.16 -1.39
C TYR A 153 14.90 -22.02 -2.66
N LYS A 154 13.70 -22.34 -3.16
CA LYS A 154 13.53 -22.90 -4.51
C LYS A 154 13.81 -21.80 -5.54
N SER A 155 14.24 -22.19 -6.74
CA SER A 155 14.42 -21.25 -7.84
C SER A 155 13.09 -20.57 -8.19
N PRO A 156 13.11 -19.26 -8.52
CA PRO A 156 11.90 -18.52 -8.87
C PRO A 156 11.15 -19.16 -10.04
N SER A 157 9.86 -19.43 -9.86
CA SER A 157 9.01 -20.03 -10.89
C SER A 157 7.69 -19.29 -11.05
N ILE A 158 7.47 -18.76 -12.26
CA ILE A 158 6.22 -18.09 -12.65
C ILE A 158 5.03 -19.05 -12.83
N ILE A 159 5.30 -20.35 -12.94
CA ILE A 159 4.27 -21.36 -13.24
C ILE A 159 3.18 -21.36 -12.17
N TYR A 160 3.53 -21.19 -10.89
CA TYR A 160 2.56 -21.18 -9.80
C TYR A 160 1.60 -19.97 -9.89
N PRO A 161 2.07 -18.71 -9.95
CA PRO A 161 1.19 -17.57 -10.23
C PRO A 161 0.35 -17.74 -11.47
N LEU A 162 0.92 -18.22 -12.58
CA LEU A 162 0.23 -18.34 -13.85
C LEU A 162 -0.89 -19.40 -13.81
N ALA A 163 -0.58 -20.62 -13.38
CA ALA A 163 -1.55 -21.71 -13.28
C ALA A 163 -2.67 -21.38 -12.29
N GLY A 164 -2.31 -20.85 -11.11
CA GLY A 164 -3.28 -20.42 -10.11
C GLY A 164 -4.23 -19.34 -10.62
N THR A 165 -3.70 -18.37 -11.38
CA THR A 165 -4.50 -17.29 -12.00
C THR A 165 -5.47 -17.84 -13.04
N VAL A 166 -5.05 -18.78 -13.89
CA VAL A 166 -5.94 -19.38 -14.92
C VAL A 166 -7.09 -20.15 -14.27
N ILE A 167 -6.78 -21.00 -13.28
CA ILE A 167 -7.81 -21.78 -12.56
C ILE A 167 -8.79 -20.85 -11.86
N LEU A 168 -8.28 -19.80 -11.19
CA LEU A 168 -9.10 -18.83 -10.49
C LEU A 168 -9.98 -18.02 -11.45
N SER A 169 -9.47 -17.68 -12.63
CA SER A 169 -10.24 -16.98 -13.67
C SER A 169 -11.45 -17.81 -14.13
N LEU A 170 -11.28 -19.12 -14.32
CA LEU A 170 -12.37 -20.04 -14.68
C LEU A 170 -13.45 -20.09 -13.58
N LEU A 171 -13.03 -20.18 -12.31
CA LEU A 171 -13.96 -20.24 -11.18
C LEU A 171 -14.72 -18.93 -10.98
N LEU A 172 -14.01 -17.79 -10.96
CA LEU A 172 -14.61 -16.47 -10.76
C LEU A 172 -15.56 -16.11 -11.90
N SER A 173 -15.18 -16.39 -13.15
CA SER A 173 -16.02 -16.09 -14.30
C SER A 173 -17.34 -16.85 -14.30
N TYR A 174 -17.33 -18.12 -13.87
CA TYR A 174 -18.56 -18.89 -13.71
C TYR A 174 -19.47 -18.33 -12.60
N ILE A 175 -18.90 -18.02 -11.43
CA ILE A 175 -19.64 -17.45 -10.29
C ILE A 175 -20.28 -16.12 -10.68
N ILE A 176 -19.52 -15.23 -11.32
CA ILE A 176 -20.02 -13.93 -11.78
C ILE A 176 -21.14 -14.13 -12.80
N ALA A 177 -20.98 -15.04 -13.75
CA ALA A 177 -22.01 -15.31 -14.75
C ALA A 177 -23.34 -15.75 -14.11
N ALA A 178 -23.29 -16.67 -13.15
CA ALA A 178 -24.47 -17.13 -12.42
C ALA A 178 -25.15 -15.99 -11.62
N LEU A 179 -24.35 -15.13 -10.98
CA LEU A 179 -24.85 -13.97 -10.22
C LEU A 179 -25.41 -12.87 -11.13
N SER A 180 -24.83 -12.67 -12.31
CA SER A 180 -25.35 -11.74 -13.31
C SER A 180 -26.72 -12.16 -13.83
N ILE A 181 -26.92 -13.44 -14.12
CA ILE A 181 -28.21 -13.93 -14.64
C ILE A 181 -29.31 -13.87 -13.57
N SER A 182 -28.97 -14.09 -12.30
CA SER A 182 -29.92 -13.95 -11.19
C SER A 182 -30.23 -12.49 -10.81
N GLY A 183 -29.64 -11.50 -11.49
CA GLY A 183 -29.86 -10.08 -11.22
C GLY A 183 -29.17 -9.57 -9.94
N ALA A 184 -28.36 -10.39 -9.28
CA ALA A 184 -27.63 -10.04 -8.06
C ALA A 184 -26.30 -9.29 -8.35
N TYR A 185 -26.06 -8.89 -9.60
CA TYR A 185 -24.79 -8.27 -10.01
C TYR A 185 -24.76 -6.76 -9.74
N LEU A 186 -23.80 -6.35 -8.90
CA LEU A 186 -23.51 -4.96 -8.55
C LEU A 186 -22.17 -4.53 -9.18
N MET A 187 -22.23 -3.78 -10.28
CA MET A 187 -21.10 -3.40 -11.19
C MET A 187 -19.95 -2.57 -10.56
N ILE A 188 -19.88 -2.41 -9.24
CA ILE A 188 -18.68 -1.86 -8.59
C ILE A 188 -18.15 -2.86 -7.58
N LEU A 189 -19.04 -3.59 -6.91
CA LEU A 189 -18.68 -4.54 -5.87
C LEU A 189 -17.96 -5.77 -6.43
N PHE A 190 -18.43 -6.32 -7.56
CA PHE A 190 -17.77 -7.44 -8.23
C PHE A 190 -16.42 -7.04 -8.79
N GLU A 191 -16.38 -5.83 -9.33
CA GLU A 191 -15.29 -4.93 -9.68
C GLU A 191 -14.08 -5.07 -8.76
N VAL A 192 -14.35 -4.59 -7.56
CA VAL A 192 -13.44 -4.57 -6.43
C VAL A 192 -13.12 -5.98 -5.96
N GLY A 193 -14.13 -6.86 -5.87
CA GLY A 193 -13.97 -8.23 -5.40
C GLY A 193 -13.02 -9.05 -6.26
N VAL A 194 -13.17 -9.00 -7.59
CA VAL A 194 -12.30 -9.71 -8.55
C VAL A 194 -10.85 -9.24 -8.41
N GLY A 195 -10.63 -7.92 -8.46
CA GLY A 195 -9.29 -7.35 -8.29
C GLY A 195 -8.65 -7.76 -6.96
N PHE A 196 -9.40 -7.67 -5.87
CA PHE A 196 -8.93 -8.03 -4.53
C PHE A 196 -8.58 -9.53 -4.42
N ILE A 197 -9.45 -10.42 -4.91
CA ILE A 197 -9.24 -11.87 -4.91
C ILE A 197 -8.00 -12.24 -5.73
N PHE A 198 -7.82 -11.67 -6.93
CA PHE A 198 -6.61 -11.90 -7.73
C PHE A 198 -5.36 -11.40 -7.01
N GLY A 199 -5.42 -10.22 -6.40
CA GLY A 199 -4.31 -9.69 -5.61
C GLY A 199 -3.87 -10.64 -4.50
N LEU A 200 -4.82 -11.16 -3.72
CA LEU A 200 -4.53 -12.14 -2.66
C LEU A 200 -4.02 -13.47 -3.22
N ALA A 201 -4.65 -13.99 -4.26
CA ALA A 201 -4.27 -15.27 -4.84
C ALA A 201 -2.88 -15.23 -5.45
N ILE A 202 -2.55 -14.20 -6.22
CA ILE A 202 -1.20 -14.01 -6.79
C ILE A 202 -0.18 -13.88 -5.66
N ASN A 203 -0.49 -13.15 -4.58
CA ASN A 203 0.38 -13.06 -3.40
C ASN A 203 0.61 -14.40 -2.71
N TYR A 204 -0.38 -15.28 -2.70
CA TYR A 204 -0.22 -16.64 -2.20
C TYR A 204 0.66 -17.48 -3.13
N PHE A 205 0.38 -17.48 -4.43
CA PHE A 205 1.11 -18.28 -5.41
C PHE A 205 2.54 -17.81 -5.65
N LEU A 206 2.82 -16.51 -5.52
CA LEU A 206 4.17 -15.97 -5.66
C LEU A 206 5.07 -16.43 -4.51
N ARG A 207 4.52 -16.60 -3.30
CA ARG A 207 5.23 -17.17 -2.14
C ARG A 207 5.53 -18.65 -2.36
N LEU A 208 4.55 -19.41 -2.89
CA LEU A 208 4.74 -20.82 -3.23
C LEU A 208 5.80 -21.03 -4.32
N GLY A 209 5.82 -20.14 -5.32
CA GLY A 209 6.76 -20.18 -6.44
C GLY A 209 8.08 -19.43 -6.22
N ASN A 210 8.26 -18.80 -5.05
CA ASN A 210 9.37 -17.91 -4.74
C ASN A 210 9.66 -16.87 -5.87
N PHE A 211 8.62 -16.23 -6.39
CA PHE A 211 8.70 -15.41 -7.60
C PHE A 211 8.33 -13.95 -7.32
N THR A 212 9.26 -13.02 -7.48
CA THR A 212 9.07 -11.60 -7.12
C THR A 212 9.19 -10.62 -8.30
N ASP A 213 9.34 -11.12 -9.53
CA ASP A 213 9.41 -10.27 -10.73
C ASP A 213 8.05 -9.60 -11.00
N PHE A 214 7.94 -8.37 -10.51
CA PHE A 214 6.72 -7.58 -10.58
C PHE A 214 6.28 -7.28 -12.02
N ASN A 215 7.24 -7.12 -12.94
CA ASN A 215 6.95 -6.86 -14.34
C ASN A 215 6.25 -8.04 -15.01
N LYS A 216 6.53 -9.26 -14.59
CA LYS A 216 5.81 -10.44 -15.08
C LYS A 216 4.51 -10.67 -14.32
N LEU A 217 4.49 -10.43 -13.01
CA LEU A 217 3.28 -10.56 -12.19
C LEU A 217 2.16 -9.60 -12.62
N LYS A 218 2.48 -8.37 -13.04
CA LYS A 218 1.48 -7.44 -13.61
C LYS A 218 0.83 -8.00 -14.89
N PHE A 219 1.59 -8.70 -15.74
CA PHE A 219 1.03 -9.37 -16.92
C PHE A 219 0.16 -10.56 -16.54
N VAL A 220 0.58 -11.35 -15.54
CA VAL A 220 -0.25 -12.46 -15.02
C VAL A 220 -1.58 -11.93 -14.51
N LEU A 221 -1.58 -10.85 -13.72
CA LEU A 221 -2.80 -10.19 -13.26
C LEU A 221 -3.67 -9.71 -14.42
N GLY A 222 -3.08 -8.98 -15.38
CA GLY A 222 -3.80 -8.48 -16.56
C GLY A 222 -4.44 -9.60 -17.36
N LEU A 223 -3.71 -10.70 -17.58
CA LEU A 223 -4.23 -11.91 -18.23
C LEU A 223 -5.40 -12.50 -17.45
N GLY A 224 -5.29 -12.64 -16.13
CA GLY A 224 -6.37 -13.17 -15.28
C GLY A 224 -7.64 -12.32 -15.32
N VAL A 225 -7.50 -11.01 -15.27
CA VAL A 225 -8.62 -10.07 -15.37
C VAL A 225 -9.31 -10.19 -16.73
N VAL A 226 -8.56 -10.08 -17.84
CA VAL A 226 -9.13 -10.20 -19.20
C VAL A 226 -9.79 -11.55 -19.42
N LEU A 227 -9.15 -12.63 -18.96
CA LEU A 227 -9.65 -14.00 -19.07
C LEU A 227 -10.95 -14.17 -18.29
N THR A 228 -11.03 -13.62 -17.06
CA THR A 228 -12.23 -13.69 -16.22
C THR A 228 -13.43 -13.04 -16.90
N TYR A 229 -13.29 -11.82 -17.41
CA TYR A 229 -14.41 -11.13 -18.05
C TYR A 229 -14.78 -11.75 -19.40
N SER A 230 -13.81 -12.21 -20.18
CA SER A 230 -14.09 -12.92 -21.44
C SER A 230 -14.83 -14.24 -21.21
N LEU A 231 -14.38 -15.04 -20.24
CA LEU A 231 -15.05 -16.27 -19.85
C LEU A 231 -16.43 -16.02 -19.22
N ASN A 232 -16.60 -14.91 -18.49
CA ASN A 232 -17.89 -14.53 -17.93
C ASN A 232 -18.93 -14.34 -19.05
N GLN A 233 -18.56 -13.67 -20.17
CA GLN A 233 -19.44 -13.55 -21.34
C GLN A 233 -19.85 -14.93 -21.89
N TYR A 234 -18.88 -15.84 -22.00
CA TYR A 234 -19.11 -17.20 -22.49
C TYR A 234 -19.99 -18.02 -21.55
N PHE A 235 -19.76 -17.97 -20.24
CA PHE A 235 -20.57 -18.68 -19.26
C PHE A 235 -21.98 -18.14 -19.18
N GLN A 236 -22.18 -16.81 -19.28
CA GLN A 236 -23.51 -16.24 -19.35
C GLN A 236 -24.27 -16.74 -20.58
N PHE A 237 -23.62 -16.75 -21.75
CA PHE A 237 -24.17 -17.35 -22.97
C PHE A 237 -24.64 -18.79 -22.74
N ARG A 238 -23.78 -19.64 -22.17
CA ARG A 238 -24.10 -21.05 -21.91
C ARG A 238 -25.24 -21.23 -20.91
N LEU A 239 -25.27 -20.43 -19.84
CA LEU A 239 -26.30 -20.50 -18.81
C LEU A 239 -27.66 -20.00 -19.33
N ILE A 240 -27.70 -18.91 -20.10
CA ILE A 240 -28.93 -18.36 -20.69
C ILE A 240 -29.57 -19.37 -21.67
N LEU A 241 -28.76 -19.99 -22.54
CA LEU A 241 -29.23 -21.03 -23.44
C LEU A 241 -29.79 -22.23 -22.67
N SER A 242 -29.11 -22.65 -21.61
CA SER A 242 -29.52 -23.80 -20.81
C SER A 242 -30.81 -23.57 -20.01
N GLN A 243 -31.10 -22.33 -19.60
CA GLN A 243 -32.27 -22.02 -18.78
C GLN A 243 -33.54 -21.78 -19.60
N ASN A 244 -33.40 -21.27 -20.82
CA ASN A 244 -34.54 -20.80 -21.62
C ASN A 244 -34.91 -21.71 -22.80
N ASN A 245 -34.23 -22.86 -22.96
CA ASN A 245 -34.45 -23.82 -24.06
C ASN A 245 -34.47 -23.17 -25.47
N TYR A 246 -33.66 -22.14 -25.68
CA TYR A 246 -33.55 -21.49 -26.98
C TYR A 246 -32.90 -22.41 -28.02
N GLU A 247 -33.25 -22.24 -29.30
CA GLU A 247 -32.47 -22.80 -30.40
C GLU A 247 -31.01 -22.37 -30.27
N SER A 248 -30.08 -23.25 -30.65
CA SER A 248 -28.65 -23.05 -30.45
C SER A 248 -28.10 -21.91 -31.31
N ILE A 249 -28.23 -20.67 -30.84
CA ILE A 249 -27.50 -19.54 -31.41
C ILE A 249 -26.01 -19.70 -31.10
N GLY A 250 -25.15 -19.33 -32.05
CA GLY A 250 -23.70 -19.36 -31.83
C GLY A 250 -23.25 -18.26 -30.87
N PHE A 251 -22.09 -18.45 -30.21
CA PHE A 251 -21.54 -17.46 -29.28
C PHE A 251 -21.28 -16.08 -29.93
N ILE A 252 -20.85 -16.07 -31.19
CA ILE A 252 -20.64 -14.81 -31.93
C ILE A 252 -21.96 -14.08 -32.17
N GLU A 253 -23.03 -14.81 -32.46
CA GLU A 253 -24.36 -14.22 -32.65
C GLU A 253 -24.91 -13.66 -31.34
N PHE A 254 -24.70 -14.36 -30.23
CA PHE A 254 -24.97 -13.84 -28.88
C PHE A 254 -24.22 -12.53 -28.61
N LEU A 255 -22.94 -12.44 -28.97
CA LEU A 255 -22.17 -11.20 -28.82
C LEU A 255 -22.73 -10.06 -29.70
N LYS A 256 -23.13 -10.35 -30.94
CA LYS A 256 -23.78 -9.34 -31.80
C LYS A 256 -25.06 -8.81 -31.18
N ILE A 257 -25.95 -9.69 -30.75
CA ILE A 257 -27.20 -9.32 -30.07
C ILE A 257 -26.89 -8.45 -28.85
N ARG A 258 -25.88 -8.83 -28.05
CA ARG A 258 -25.48 -8.04 -26.87
C ARG A 258 -24.97 -6.65 -27.22
N VAL A 259 -24.20 -6.52 -28.30
CA VAL A 259 -23.72 -5.22 -28.78
C VAL A 259 -24.89 -4.40 -29.34
N GLU A 260 -25.77 -4.98 -30.15
CA GLU A 260 -26.94 -4.31 -30.73
C GLU A 260 -27.91 -3.79 -29.66
N GLN A 261 -28.17 -4.57 -28.62
CA GLN A 261 -29.01 -4.17 -27.50
C GLN A 261 -28.34 -3.12 -26.60
N GLY A 262 -27.00 -3.10 -26.57
CA GLY A 262 -26.22 -2.16 -25.77
C GLY A 262 -26.39 -2.33 -24.27
N LEU A 263 -26.00 -1.31 -23.50
CA LEU A 263 -26.15 -1.27 -22.05
C LEU A 263 -27.37 -0.43 -21.67
N THR A 264 -28.33 -1.04 -20.98
CA THR A 264 -29.49 -0.34 -20.41
C THR A 264 -29.34 -0.25 -18.89
N ILE A 265 -29.28 0.97 -18.34
CA ILE A 265 -29.21 1.24 -16.90
C ILE A 265 -30.47 2.01 -16.51
N ASN A 266 -31.29 1.47 -15.60
CA ASN A 266 -32.50 2.13 -15.08
C ASN A 266 -33.37 2.75 -16.19
N SER A 267 -33.68 1.97 -17.24
CA SER A 267 -34.44 2.37 -18.44
C SER A 267 -33.75 3.35 -19.42
N ILE A 268 -32.53 3.80 -19.13
CA ILE A 268 -31.72 4.61 -20.05
C ILE A 268 -30.85 3.67 -20.89
N ASN A 269 -31.13 3.60 -22.20
CA ASN A 269 -30.28 2.89 -23.14
C ASN A 269 -29.06 3.75 -23.50
N THR A 270 -27.88 3.35 -23.02
CA THR A 270 -26.60 4.01 -23.32
C THR A 270 -25.94 3.45 -24.58
N GLY A 271 -26.58 2.46 -25.22
CA GLY A 271 -26.16 1.82 -26.45
C GLY A 271 -24.82 1.11 -26.34
N VAL A 272 -24.17 0.93 -27.50
CA VAL A 272 -22.85 0.31 -27.63
C VAL A 272 -21.77 1.11 -26.89
N VAL A 273 -21.86 2.44 -26.91
CA VAL A 273 -20.85 3.32 -26.31
C VAL A 273 -20.80 3.10 -24.79
N GLY A 274 -21.96 3.09 -24.12
CA GLY A 274 -22.02 2.81 -22.69
C GLY A 274 -21.56 1.40 -22.33
N LEU A 275 -21.84 0.40 -23.18
CA LEU A 275 -21.35 -0.97 -23.01
C LEU A 275 -19.82 -1.04 -23.05
N ILE A 276 -19.19 -0.39 -24.04
CA ILE A 276 -17.73 -0.36 -24.18
C ILE A 276 -17.08 0.37 -23.00
N ILE A 277 -17.63 1.52 -22.60
CA ILE A 277 -17.14 2.27 -21.43
C ILE A 277 -17.24 1.41 -20.17
N SER A 278 -18.35 0.69 -19.99
CA SER A 278 -18.51 -0.24 -18.86
C SER A 278 -17.41 -1.30 -18.88
N TRP A 279 -17.14 -1.96 -20.00
CA TRP A 279 -16.06 -2.96 -20.08
C TRP A 279 -14.68 -2.38 -19.75
N ILE A 280 -14.38 -1.17 -20.22
CA ILE A 280 -13.12 -0.49 -19.90
C ILE A 280 -13.01 -0.24 -18.40
N VAL A 281 -14.09 0.26 -17.77
CA VAL A 281 -14.14 0.50 -16.33
C VAL A 281 -13.99 -0.80 -15.55
N GLN A 282 -14.65 -1.88 -15.98
CA GLN A 282 -14.59 -3.20 -15.35
C GLN A 282 -13.16 -3.78 -15.35
N LEU A 283 -12.52 -3.76 -16.53
CA LEU A 283 -11.14 -4.23 -16.69
C LEU A 283 -10.17 -3.35 -15.91
N GLY A 284 -10.30 -2.03 -16.05
CA GLY A 284 -9.43 -1.04 -15.43
C GLY A 284 -9.49 -1.07 -13.90
N LEU A 285 -10.69 -1.10 -13.32
CA LEU A 285 -10.89 -1.10 -11.88
C LEU A 285 -10.38 -2.39 -11.22
N SER A 286 -10.74 -3.55 -11.78
CA SER A 286 -10.23 -4.85 -11.32
C SER A 286 -8.71 -4.92 -11.37
N TYR A 287 -8.14 -4.51 -12.50
CA TYR A 287 -6.69 -4.51 -12.68
C TYR A 287 -6.01 -3.58 -11.69
N PHE A 288 -6.51 -2.35 -11.50
CA PHE A 288 -5.92 -1.39 -10.58
C PHE A 288 -5.91 -1.91 -9.13
N ILE A 289 -7.03 -2.46 -8.66
CA ILE A 289 -7.15 -2.97 -7.29
C ILE A 289 -6.23 -4.19 -7.09
N GLY A 290 -6.22 -5.11 -8.05
CA GLY A 290 -5.28 -6.23 -8.03
C GLY A 290 -3.83 -5.77 -8.06
N TYR A 291 -3.51 -4.75 -8.85
CA TYR A 291 -2.14 -4.24 -9.02
C TYR A 291 -1.57 -3.73 -7.70
N VAL A 292 -2.33 -2.89 -6.98
CA VAL A 292 -1.92 -2.37 -5.66
C VAL A 292 -1.67 -3.52 -4.69
N LYS A 293 -2.55 -4.53 -4.68
CA LYS A 293 -2.40 -5.69 -3.79
C LYS A 293 -1.23 -6.58 -4.14
N VAL A 294 -0.97 -6.84 -5.42
CA VAL A 294 0.22 -7.59 -5.87
C VAL A 294 1.49 -6.84 -5.51
N LEU A 295 1.53 -5.52 -5.76
CA LEU A 295 2.68 -4.69 -5.42
C LEU A 295 2.99 -4.74 -3.91
N SER A 296 1.98 -4.51 -3.08
CA SER A 296 2.10 -4.61 -1.61
C SER A 296 2.63 -5.97 -1.16
N GLY A 297 2.12 -7.06 -1.75
CA GLY A 297 2.54 -8.41 -1.40
C GLY A 297 3.96 -8.76 -1.85
N VAL A 298 4.38 -8.28 -3.03
CA VAL A 298 5.75 -8.44 -3.52
C VAL A 298 6.72 -7.68 -2.62
N LEU A 299 6.46 -6.41 -2.32
CA LEU A 299 7.32 -5.60 -1.44
C LEU A 299 7.47 -6.25 -0.07
N LYS A 300 6.35 -6.67 0.54
CA LYS A 300 6.34 -7.36 1.83
C LYS A 300 7.15 -8.65 1.80
N TYR A 301 6.93 -9.50 0.79
CA TYR A 301 7.64 -10.78 0.69
C TYR A 301 9.14 -10.60 0.40
N SER A 302 9.52 -9.62 -0.43
CA SER A 302 10.91 -9.31 -0.72
C SER A 302 11.69 -8.89 0.52
N VAL A 303 11.07 -8.18 1.45
CA VAL A 303 11.67 -7.81 2.74
C VAL A 303 11.67 -9.00 3.72
N GLU A 304 10.54 -9.70 3.87
CA GLU A 304 10.39 -10.83 4.83
C GLU A 304 11.36 -11.99 4.59
N ARG A 305 11.81 -12.20 3.35
CA ARG A 305 12.66 -13.35 2.99
C ARG A 305 14.14 -13.18 3.34
N VAL A 306 14.59 -11.96 3.63
CA VAL A 306 15.99 -11.65 3.97
C VAL A 306 16.09 -11.31 5.45
N PRO A 307 17.04 -11.90 6.21
CA PRO A 307 17.27 -11.51 7.60
C PRO A 307 17.62 -10.02 7.72
N GLN A 308 17.12 -9.38 8.77
CA GLN A 308 17.29 -7.94 8.97
C GLN A 308 18.77 -7.54 9.05
N GLU A 309 19.60 -8.37 9.69
CA GLU A 309 21.04 -8.15 9.86
C GLU A 309 21.78 -8.06 8.51
N VAL A 310 21.31 -8.83 7.51
CA VAL A 310 21.87 -8.85 6.15
C VAL A 310 21.46 -7.60 5.38
N ILE A 311 20.21 -7.15 5.58
CA ILE A 311 19.72 -5.89 5.01
C ILE A 311 20.51 -4.71 5.57
N GLU A 312 20.70 -4.66 6.89
CA GLU A 312 21.47 -3.61 7.57
C GLU A 312 22.93 -3.59 7.12
N PHE A 313 23.58 -4.75 7.02
CA PHE A 313 24.94 -4.87 6.48
C PHE A 313 25.05 -4.33 5.05
N ALA A 314 24.07 -4.63 4.20
CA ALA A 314 24.08 -4.15 2.81
C ALA A 314 23.80 -2.63 2.74
N LEU A 315 22.85 -2.11 3.53
CA LEU A 315 22.56 -0.68 3.65
C LEU A 315 23.77 0.10 4.15
N PHE A 316 24.49 -0.42 5.14
CA PHE A 316 25.75 0.16 5.62
C PHE A 316 26.74 0.40 4.48
N HIS A 317 26.96 -0.61 3.64
CA HIS A 317 27.89 -0.50 2.53
C HIS A 317 27.40 0.46 1.43
N PHE A 318 26.10 0.51 1.16
CA PHE A 318 25.52 1.53 0.28
C PHE A 318 25.72 2.95 0.83
N ASN A 319 25.53 3.16 2.14
CA ASN A 319 25.75 4.46 2.79
C ASN A 319 27.22 4.90 2.75
N LYS A 320 28.17 3.96 2.72
CA LYS A 320 29.60 4.22 2.46
C LYS A 320 29.91 4.49 0.97
N GLY A 321 28.89 4.65 0.12
CA GLY A 321 29.04 5.00 -1.30
C GLY A 321 29.39 3.82 -2.20
N LYS A 322 29.32 2.58 -1.73
CA LYS A 322 29.56 1.40 -2.58
C LYS A 322 28.40 1.21 -3.56
N ASN A 323 28.72 0.83 -4.79
CA ASN A 323 27.71 0.44 -5.78
C ASN A 323 27.21 -1.00 -5.52
N GLU A 324 26.15 -1.40 -6.21
CA GLU A 324 25.51 -2.71 -6.03
C GLU A 324 26.48 -3.88 -6.17
N ILE A 325 27.38 -3.83 -7.17
CA ILE A 325 28.37 -4.89 -7.42
C ILE A 325 29.34 -5.01 -6.23
N ALA A 326 29.81 -3.89 -5.68
CA ALA A 326 30.68 -3.87 -4.53
C ALA A 326 29.98 -4.40 -3.27
N VAL A 327 28.69 -4.10 -3.08
CA VAL A 327 27.89 -4.66 -1.97
C VAL A 327 27.72 -6.19 -2.12
N LYS A 328 27.41 -6.68 -3.33
CA LYS A 328 27.35 -8.12 -3.64
C LYS A 328 28.68 -8.83 -3.32
N HIS A 329 29.80 -8.17 -3.61
CA HIS A 329 31.12 -8.69 -3.27
C HIS A 329 31.35 -8.79 -1.76
N GLU A 330 30.95 -7.79 -0.96
CA GLU A 330 31.06 -7.87 0.51
C GLU A 330 30.14 -8.94 1.12
N LEU A 331 28.92 -9.07 0.60
CA LEU A 331 27.99 -10.15 0.99
C LEU A 331 28.61 -11.54 0.74
N SER A 332 29.28 -11.72 -0.40
CA SER A 332 29.98 -12.97 -0.74
C SER A 332 31.07 -13.35 0.28
N LYS A 333 31.82 -12.35 0.79
CA LYS A 333 32.81 -12.58 1.84
C LYS A 333 32.17 -13.07 3.15
N MET A 334 30.95 -12.61 3.43
CA MET A 334 30.17 -12.98 4.61
C MET A 334 29.30 -14.24 4.42
N GLY A 335 29.58 -15.07 3.41
CA GLY A 335 28.90 -16.35 3.19
C GLY A 335 27.71 -16.30 2.21
N TRP A 336 27.30 -15.12 1.75
CA TRP A 336 26.21 -14.94 0.77
C TRP A 336 26.76 -15.00 -0.65
N LYS A 337 27.25 -16.17 -1.07
CA LYS A 337 27.96 -16.36 -2.36
C LYS A 337 27.04 -16.57 -3.55
N ASP A 338 25.81 -17.03 -3.32
CA ASP A 338 24.84 -17.33 -4.38
C ASP A 338 24.30 -16.02 -4.99
N PRO A 339 24.45 -15.79 -6.31
CA PRO A 339 23.89 -14.62 -6.99
C PRO A 339 22.39 -14.43 -6.75
N MET A 340 21.63 -15.53 -6.63
CA MET A 340 20.19 -15.48 -6.36
C MET A 340 19.90 -14.87 -4.98
N HIS A 341 20.62 -15.29 -3.95
CA HIS A 341 20.46 -14.76 -2.60
C HIS A 341 20.93 -13.31 -2.50
N GLN A 342 21.99 -12.94 -3.22
CA GLN A 342 22.43 -11.55 -3.32
C GLN A 342 21.38 -10.66 -3.96
N GLU A 343 20.71 -11.13 -5.02
CA GLU A 343 19.60 -10.41 -5.66
C GLU A 343 18.42 -10.23 -4.69
N PHE A 344 18.13 -11.22 -3.85
CA PHE A 344 17.09 -11.09 -2.84
C PHE A 344 17.36 -9.95 -1.86
N VAL A 345 18.62 -9.72 -1.47
CA VAL A 345 19.03 -8.59 -0.63
C VAL A 345 18.80 -7.26 -1.35
N MET A 346 19.15 -7.17 -2.64
CA MET A 346 18.93 -5.95 -3.43
C MET A 346 17.45 -5.63 -3.60
N GLU A 347 16.65 -6.65 -3.90
CA GLU A 347 15.19 -6.54 -3.97
C GLU A 347 14.57 -6.17 -2.60
N ALA A 348 15.11 -6.66 -1.48
CA ALA A 348 14.66 -6.27 -0.14
C ALA A 348 14.92 -4.79 0.14
N ILE A 349 16.11 -4.29 -0.21
CA ILE A 349 16.47 -2.87 -0.07
C ILE A 349 15.57 -1.99 -0.95
N GLY A 350 15.37 -2.38 -2.22
CA GLY A 350 14.40 -1.72 -3.10
C GLY A 350 12.98 -1.79 -2.54
N GLY A 351 12.62 -2.92 -1.93
CA GLY A 351 11.35 -3.16 -1.28
C GLY A 351 11.07 -2.24 -0.10
N ILE A 352 12.08 -1.94 0.74
CA ILE A 352 11.96 -0.98 1.84
C ILE A 352 11.68 0.42 1.29
N LYS A 353 12.43 0.87 0.28
CA LYS A 353 12.21 2.18 -0.35
C LYS A 353 10.83 2.27 -1.01
N GLY A 354 10.43 1.25 -1.76
CA GLY A 354 9.13 1.19 -2.42
C GLY A 354 7.95 1.03 -1.45
N GLY A 355 8.14 0.32 -0.34
CA GLY A 355 7.14 0.16 0.72
C GLY A 355 6.81 1.48 1.41
N ILE A 356 7.82 2.33 1.62
CA ILE A 356 7.66 3.70 2.12
C ILE A 356 6.86 4.57 1.13
N GLU A 357 7.00 4.37 -0.18
CA GLU A 357 6.18 5.09 -1.16
C GLU A 357 4.73 4.58 -1.19
N LEU A 358 4.53 3.27 -1.07
CA LEU A 358 3.21 2.65 -1.06
C LEU A 358 2.39 3.06 0.17
N SER A 359 3.00 3.07 1.37
CA SER A 359 2.35 3.51 2.61
C SER A 359 1.93 4.99 2.56
N ARG A 360 2.57 5.81 1.72
CA ARG A 360 2.11 7.18 1.46
C ARG A 360 0.85 7.20 0.59
N MET A 361 0.74 6.29 -0.38
CA MET A 361 -0.38 6.19 -1.32
C MET A 361 -1.62 5.51 -0.72
N GLU A 362 -1.47 4.39 0.01
CA GLU A 362 -2.52 3.69 0.78
C GLU A 362 -2.89 4.49 2.04
#